data_AF-A0A838J5G3-F1
#
_entry.id   AF-A0A838J5G3-F1
#
_cell.length_a   1.000
_cell.length_b   1.000
_cell.length_c   1.000
_cell.angle_alpha   90.00
_cell.angle_beta   90.00
_cell.angle_gamma   90.00
#
_symmetry.space_group_name_H-M   'P 1'
#
loop_
_entity.id
_entity.type
_entity.pdbx_description
1 polymer ?
#
loop_
_entity_poly.entity_id
_entity_poly.type
_entity_poly.pdbx_seq_one_letter_code
_entity_poly.pdbx_strand_id
1 'polypeptide(L)'
;MMAPNLTEWLALYDHLERVYRARDHPGVDAAFLALATHDHTLSTSDRIAARVARWRRDTPDEPMPPETERAWWGQCLCSACAAARRASAGTLAPWQRQLHTLQRQKTQPQRKGHRL
;
A
#
# COMPACT_ATOMS: atom_id res chain seq x y z
N MET A 1 10.68 -8.44 24.34
CA MET A 1 9.39 -7.80 24.68
C MET A 1 8.88 -7.14 23.40
N MET A 2 7.72 -7.54 22.88
CA MET A 2 7.13 -6.92 21.68
C MET A 2 6.50 -5.58 22.07
N ALA A 3 6.60 -4.57 21.21
CA ALA A 3 5.96 -3.26 21.44
C ALA A 3 4.43 -3.45 21.56
N PRO A 4 3.74 -2.72 22.46
CA PRO A 4 2.30 -2.90 22.67
C PRO A 4 1.47 -2.74 21.39
N ASN A 5 1.84 -1.77 20.55
CA ASN A 5 1.21 -1.50 19.25
C ASN A 5 1.30 -2.69 18.27
N LEU A 6 2.37 -3.49 18.39
CA LEU A 6 2.62 -4.67 17.56
C LEU A 6 1.74 -5.85 17.96
N THR A 7 1.64 -6.10 19.28
CA THR A 7 0.79 -7.16 19.83
C THR A 7 -0.68 -6.94 19.50
N GLU A 8 -1.16 -5.70 19.64
CA GLU A 8 -2.54 -5.34 19.31
C GLU A 8 -2.85 -5.49 17.82
N TRP A 9 -1.94 -5.05 16.94
CA TRP A 9 -2.12 -5.20 15.50
C TRP A 9 -2.24 -6.69 15.10
N LEU A 10 -1.39 -7.56 15.65
CA LEU A 10 -1.45 -9.00 15.39
C LEU A 10 -2.75 -9.61 15.91
N ALA A 11 -3.23 -9.21 17.08
CA ALA A 11 -4.50 -9.69 17.63
C ALA A 11 -5.70 -9.31 16.76
N LEU A 12 -5.74 -8.06 16.27
CA LEU A 12 -6.78 -7.59 15.33
C LEU A 12 -6.72 -8.36 14.01
N TYR A 13 -5.52 -8.62 13.52
CA TYR A 13 -5.31 -9.42 12.31
C TYR A 13 -5.81 -10.87 12.48
N ASP A 14 -5.45 -11.52 13.59
CA ASP A 14 -5.90 -12.89 13.90
C ASP A 14 -7.42 -12.96 14.10
N HIS A 15 -8.03 -11.92 14.65
CA HIS A 15 -9.49 -11.80 14.72
C HIS A 15 -10.11 -11.72 13.32
N LEU A 16 -9.59 -10.85 12.44
CA LEU A 16 -10.04 -10.75 11.05
C LEU A 16 -9.95 -12.10 10.33
N GLU A 17 -8.83 -12.83 10.45
CA GLU A 17 -8.69 -14.15 9.81
C GLU A 17 -9.71 -15.16 10.32
N ARG A 18 -9.97 -15.18 11.63
CA ARG A 18 -10.94 -16.09 12.25
C ARG A 18 -12.35 -15.84 11.71
N VAL A 19 -12.76 -14.57 11.65
CA VAL A 19 -14.08 -14.18 11.17
C VAL A 19 -14.20 -14.44 9.67
N TYR A 20 -13.14 -14.16 8.90
CA TYR A 20 -13.07 -14.49 7.48
C TYR A 20 -13.23 -15.99 7.21
N ARG A 21 -12.53 -16.84 7.96
CA ARG A 21 -12.66 -18.31 7.86
C ARG A 21 -14.06 -18.81 8.25
N ALA A 22 -14.73 -18.12 9.17
CA ALA A 22 -16.11 -18.42 9.56
C ALA A 22 -17.17 -18.01 8.52
N ARG A 23 -16.77 -17.29 7.46
CA ARG A 23 -17.67 -16.75 6.40
C ARG A 23 -18.76 -15.81 6.94
N ASP A 24 -18.50 -15.16 8.06
CA ASP A 24 -19.38 -14.14 8.64
C ASP A 24 -19.11 -12.78 7.98
N HIS A 25 -19.76 -12.52 6.83
CA HIS A 25 -19.49 -11.34 6.02
C HIS A 25 -19.64 -10.01 6.79
N PRO A 26 -20.72 -9.76 7.56
CA PRO A 26 -20.81 -8.56 8.40
C PRO A 26 -19.68 -8.46 9.42
N GLY A 27 -19.28 -9.59 10.02
CA GLY A 27 -18.15 -9.63 10.95
C GLY A 27 -16.82 -9.28 10.28
N VAL A 28 -16.61 -9.70 9.02
CA VAL A 28 -15.37 -9.40 8.26
C VAL A 28 -15.20 -7.90 8.08
N ASP A 29 -16.27 -7.19 7.71
CA ASP A 29 -16.22 -5.73 7.53
C ASP A 29 -15.88 -5.01 8.83
N ALA A 30 -16.49 -5.43 9.94
CA ALA A 30 -16.20 -4.87 11.26
C ALA A 30 -14.76 -5.15 11.73
N ALA A 31 -14.29 -6.39 11.57
CA ALA A 31 -12.93 -6.77 11.93
C ALA A 31 -11.88 -6.08 11.06
N PHE A 32 -12.15 -5.92 9.76
CA PHE A 32 -11.30 -5.19 8.84
C PHE A 32 -11.24 -3.71 9.21
N LEU A 33 -12.39 -3.08 9.52
CA LEU A 33 -12.44 -1.68 9.93
C LEU A 33 -11.65 -1.43 11.23
N ALA A 34 -11.75 -2.34 12.21
CA ALA A 34 -10.98 -2.26 13.45
C ALA A 34 -9.47 -2.33 13.17
N LEU A 35 -9.02 -3.32 12.38
CA LEU A 35 -7.61 -3.44 11.97
C LEU A 35 -7.14 -2.20 11.20
N ALA A 36 -7.94 -1.71 10.25
CA ALA A 36 -7.60 -0.56 9.43
C ALA A 36 -7.50 0.74 10.25
N THR A 37 -8.35 0.89 11.27
CA THR A 37 -8.33 2.05 12.19
C THR A 37 -7.06 2.04 13.03
N HIS A 38 -6.71 0.89 13.60
CA HIS A 38 -5.45 0.73 14.34
C HIS A 38 -4.22 0.91 13.43
N ASP A 39 -4.21 0.28 12.26
CA ASP A 39 -3.12 0.41 11.29
C ASP A 39 -2.90 1.87 10.84
N HIS A 40 -3.94 2.71 10.85
CA HIS A 40 -3.83 4.14 10.56
C HIS A 40 -3.03 4.91 11.61
N THR A 41 -3.16 4.57 12.89
CA THR A 41 -2.44 5.25 13.98
C THR A 41 -0.96 4.87 14.06
N LEU A 42 -0.57 3.74 13.44
CA LEU A 42 0.80 3.27 13.43
C LEU A 42 1.73 4.12 12.56
N SER A 43 2.98 4.26 12.99
CA SER A 43 4.04 4.79 12.15
C SER A 43 4.35 3.84 10.99
N THR A 44 5.01 4.33 9.94
CA THR A 44 5.48 3.48 8.83
C THR A 44 6.38 2.35 9.32
N SER A 45 7.29 2.62 10.26
CA SER A 45 8.17 1.62 10.86
C SER A 45 7.39 0.55 11.64
N ASP A 46 6.36 0.95 12.39
CA ASP A 46 5.54 0.00 13.16
C ASP A 46 4.71 -0.90 12.24
N ARG A 47 4.16 -0.35 11.15
CA ARG A 47 3.44 -1.14 10.14
C ARG A 47 4.31 -2.20 9.48
N ILE A 48 5.56 -1.84 9.16
CA ILE A 48 6.55 -2.77 8.62
C ILE A 48 6.88 -3.83 9.67
N ALA A 49 7.16 -3.42 10.91
CA ALA A 49 7.46 -4.34 12.01
C ALA A 49 6.32 -5.34 12.24
N ALA A 50 5.05 -4.90 12.16
CA ALA A 50 3.87 -5.74 12.27
C ALA A 50 3.77 -6.79 11.18
N ARG A 51 3.95 -6.41 9.93
CA ARG A 51 3.91 -7.35 8.79
C ARG A 51 5.12 -8.28 8.77
N VAL A 52 6.30 -7.82 9.20
CA VAL A 52 7.50 -8.67 9.40
C VAL A 52 7.25 -9.70 10.50
N ALA A 53 6.68 -9.30 11.64
CA ALA A 53 6.38 -10.21 12.74
C ALA A 53 5.35 -11.26 12.31
N ARG A 54 4.31 -10.84 11.59
CA ARG A 54 3.32 -11.75 11.00
C ARG A 54 3.97 -12.72 10.01
N TRP A 55 4.77 -12.24 9.05
CA TRP A 55 5.44 -13.09 8.06
C TRP A 55 6.28 -14.17 8.75
N ARG A 56 7.12 -13.79 9.71
CA ARG A 56 7.96 -14.75 10.44
C ARG A 56 7.14 -15.79 11.22
N ARG A 57 5.96 -15.42 11.69
CA ARG A 57 5.04 -16.32 12.41
C ARG A 57 4.35 -17.30 11.45
N ASP A 58 3.86 -16.79 10.33
CA ASP A 58 3.00 -17.55 9.42
C ASP A 58 3.83 -18.42 8.43
N THR A 59 5.05 -17.99 8.10
CA THR A 59 5.95 -18.66 7.13
C THR A 59 7.40 -18.66 7.63
N PRO A 60 7.73 -19.42 8.70
CA PRO A 60 9.05 -19.34 9.36
C PRO A 60 10.21 -19.85 8.50
N ASP A 61 9.95 -20.78 7.58
CA ASP A 61 10.96 -21.39 6.71
C ASP A 61 11.14 -20.65 5.38
N GLU A 62 10.28 -19.67 5.09
CA GLU A 62 10.35 -18.90 3.85
C GLU A 62 11.30 -17.69 4.01
N PRO A 63 12.13 -17.39 2.98
CA PRO A 63 12.97 -16.21 3.01
C PRO A 63 12.12 -14.95 3.13
N MET A 64 12.60 -13.98 3.91
CA MET A 64 11.95 -12.68 4.04
C MET A 64 11.87 -12.00 2.66
N PRO A 65 10.70 -11.45 2.27
CA PRO A 65 10.56 -10.72 1.02
C PRO A 65 11.59 -9.60 0.88
N PRO A 66 12.02 -9.28 -0.35
CA PRO A 66 13.01 -8.24 -0.60
C PRO A 66 12.52 -6.89 -0.07
N GLU A 67 13.46 -5.99 0.23
CA GLU A 67 13.15 -4.69 0.83
C GLU A 67 12.18 -3.86 -0.03
N THR A 68 12.25 -3.98 -1.36
CA THR A 68 11.35 -3.32 -2.30
C THR A 68 9.89 -3.74 -2.11
N GLU A 69 9.63 -5.01 -1.80
CA GLU A 69 8.28 -5.50 -1.48
C GLU A 69 7.87 -5.07 -0.07
N ARG A 70 8.81 -5.14 0.88
CA ARG A 70 8.56 -4.70 2.27
C ARG A 70 8.33 -3.19 2.39
N ALA A 71 8.78 -2.37 1.44
CA ALA A 71 8.44 -0.95 1.40
C ALA A 71 6.92 -0.73 1.30
N TRP A 72 6.19 -1.62 0.60
CA TRP A 72 4.73 -1.57 0.52
C TRP A 72 4.05 -1.93 1.85
N TRP A 73 4.73 -2.67 2.73
CA TRP A 73 4.23 -3.01 4.07
C TRP A 73 4.10 -1.79 4.98
N GLY A 74 4.81 -0.70 4.70
CA GLY A 74 4.68 0.56 5.42
C GLY A 74 3.38 1.34 5.12
N GLN A 75 2.57 0.87 4.18
CA GLN A 75 1.36 1.57 3.74
C GLN A 75 0.15 1.22 4.60
N CYS A 76 -0.63 2.25 4.92
CA CYS A 76 -1.87 2.09 5.69
C CYS A 76 -2.93 1.29 4.91
N LEU A 77 -3.61 0.36 5.59
CA LEU A 77 -4.69 -0.48 5.02
C LEU A 77 -6.03 0.25 4.85
N CYS A 78 -6.23 1.40 5.49
CA CYS A 78 -7.54 2.05 5.46
C CYS A 78 -7.93 2.53 4.06
N SER A 79 -9.24 2.50 3.78
CA SER A 79 -9.81 2.83 2.48
C SER A 79 -9.46 4.25 2.02
N ALA A 80 -9.42 5.22 2.95
CA ALA A 80 -9.03 6.60 2.66
C ALA A 80 -7.57 6.70 2.19
N CYS A 81 -6.63 6.09 2.89
CA CYS A 81 -5.22 6.07 2.48
C CYS A 81 -5.03 5.28 1.17
N ALA A 82 -5.77 4.19 0.98
CA ALA A 82 -5.73 3.42 -0.27
C ALA A 82 -6.28 4.22 -1.47
N ALA A 83 -7.31 5.04 -1.26
CA ALA A 83 -7.85 5.94 -2.29
C ALA A 83 -6.85 7.05 -2.63
N ALA A 84 -6.23 7.68 -1.62
CA ALA A 84 -5.22 8.72 -1.81
C ALA A 84 -4.02 8.20 -2.64
N ARG A 85 -3.52 7.01 -2.34
CA ARG A 85 -2.42 6.38 -3.12
C ARG A 85 -2.80 6.13 -4.57
N ARG A 86 -4.01 5.62 -4.83
CA ARG A 86 -4.51 5.40 -6.19
C ARG A 86 -4.60 6.71 -6.98
N ALA A 87 -5.07 7.78 -6.34
CA ALA A 87 -5.09 9.11 -6.94
C ALA A 87 -3.68 9.63 -7.26
N SER A 88 -2.71 9.42 -6.36
CA SER A 88 -1.31 9.80 -6.59
C SER A 88 -0.64 8.99 -7.70
N ALA A 89 -0.93 7.70 -7.82
CA ALA A 89 -0.36 6.83 -8.87
C ALA A 89 -0.81 7.23 -10.30
N GLY A 90 -2.00 7.82 -10.43
CA GLY A 90 -2.53 8.31 -11.72
C GLY A 90 -2.16 9.76 -12.05
N THR A 91 -1.59 10.52 -11.10
CA THR A 91 -1.31 11.94 -11.30
C THR A 91 0.19 12.14 -11.56
N LEU A 92 0.57 12.21 -12.83
CA LEU A 92 1.89 12.72 -13.19
C LEU A 92 2.09 14.08 -12.51
N ALA A 93 3.21 14.23 -11.79
CA ALA A 93 3.59 15.50 -11.21
C ALA A 93 3.59 16.59 -12.30
N PRO A 94 3.29 17.86 -12.00
CA PRO A 94 3.26 18.94 -12.99
C PRO A 94 4.51 18.98 -13.89
N TRP A 95 5.68 18.73 -13.31
CA TRP A 95 6.95 18.67 -14.04
C TRP A 95 7.08 17.41 -14.94
N GLN A 96 6.50 16.27 -14.55
CA GLN A 96 6.47 15.06 -15.38
C GLN A 96 5.54 15.24 -16.60
N ARG A 97 4.41 15.94 -16.43
CA ARG A 97 3.54 16.34 -17.56
C ARG A 97 4.30 17.25 -18.53
N GLN A 98 5.07 18.20 -18.01
CA GLN A 98 5.86 19.12 -18.83
C GLN A 98 6.96 18.39 -19.60
N LEU A 99 7.66 17.44 -18.99
CA LEU A 99 8.65 16.59 -19.68
C LEU A 99 8.03 15.75 -20.80
N HIS A 100 6.88 15.12 -20.56
CA HIS A 100 6.18 14.35 -21.59
C HIS A 100 5.73 15.23 -22.77
N THR A 101 5.26 16.46 -22.50
CA THR A 101 4.90 17.44 -23.54
C THR A 101 6.13 17.83 -24.37
N LEU A 102 7.25 18.15 -23.72
CA LEU A 102 8.50 18.51 -24.40
C LEU A 102 9.06 17.35 -25.24
N GLN A 103 8.98 16.11 -24.75
CA GLN A 103 9.39 14.93 -25.50
C GLN A 103 8.51 14.71 -26.74
N ARG A 104 7.18 14.86 -26.62
CA ARG A 104 6.26 14.75 -27.76
C ARG A 104 6.51 15.80 -28.84
N GLN A 105 6.83 17.02 -28.45
CA GLN A 105 7.17 18.11 -29.39
C GLN A 105 8.48 17.83 -30.15
N LYS A 106 9.48 17.21 -29.51
CA LYS A 106 10.74 16.83 -30.17
C LYS A 106 10.57 15.71 -31.19
N THR A 107 9.61 14.81 -30.99
CA THR A 107 9.35 13.68 -31.90
C THR A 107 8.39 14.00 -33.05
N GLN A 108 7.78 15.19 -33.09
CA GLN A 108 6.91 15.58 -34.19
C GLN A 108 7.78 16.10 -35.36
N PRO A 109 7.88 15.38 -36.50
CA PRO A 109 8.63 15.89 -37.63
C PRO A 109 7.99 17.20 -38.09
N GLN A 110 8.79 18.27 -38.12
CA GLN A 110 8.38 19.54 -38.72
C GLN A 110 7.95 19.24 -40.16
N ARG A 111 6.63 19.16 -40.40
CA ARG A 111 6.08 19.23 -41.75
C ARG A 111 6.39 20.64 -42.25
N LYS A 112 7.58 20.83 -42.84
CA LYS A 112 7.89 21.99 -43.68
C LYS A 112 6.90 21.95 -44.83
N GLY A 113 5.84 22.75 -44.72
CA GLY A 113 4.98 23.06 -45.85
C GLY A 113 5.80 23.83 -46.88
N HIS A 114 6.30 23.12 -47.89
CA HIS A 114 6.56 23.73 -49.18
C HIS A 114 5.20 24.03 -49.80
N ARG A 115 4.78 25.29 -49.70
CA ARG A 115 3.82 25.86 -50.67
C ARG A 115 4.64 26.31 -51.88
N LEU A 116 4.33 25.69 -53.01
CA LEU A 116 4.66 26.14 -54.36
C LEU A 116 3.96 27.47 -54.66
#